data_AF-A0A3P3ERR1-F1
#
_entry.id   AF-A0A3P3ERR1-F1
#
_cell.length_a   1.000
_cell.length_b   1.000
_cell.length_c   1.000
_cell.angle_alpha   90.00
_cell.angle_beta   90.00
_cell.angle_gamma   90.00
#
_symmetry.space_group_name_H-M   'P 1'
#
loop_
_entity.id
_entity.type
_entity.pdbx_description
1 polymer ?
#
loop_
_entity_poly.entity_id
_entity_poly.type
_entity_poly.pdbx_seq_one_letter_code
_entity_poly.pdbx_strand_id
1 'polypeptide(L)'
;MESPVTSPENAATRTLAGQCLCGAVRYTVADEFAYALNCHCADCRRTTGSAFKPFAGIERHKLAIAQGQDELLVFGEQDAGNVHCRRCGSLLYSVVRDGLFVHVTLGTLADDPSIRPRAHIFVGSKAPWFTITDNLPQYAGHADAG
;
A
#
# COMPACT_ATOMS: atom_id res chain seq x y z
N MET A 1 35.58 1.59 38.77
CA MET A 1 35.52 2.43 37.56
C MET A 1 34.82 1.61 36.50
N GLU A 2 33.50 1.60 36.55
CA GLU A 2 32.66 0.88 35.58
C GLU A 2 32.40 1.79 34.38
N SER A 3 32.73 1.30 33.20
CA SER A 3 32.47 1.95 31.92
C SER A 3 30.95 1.98 31.65
N PRO A 4 30.41 3.06 31.06
CA PRO A 4 28.98 3.13 30.77
C PRO A 4 28.63 2.22 29.59
N VAL A 5 27.59 1.40 29.78
CA VAL A 5 26.91 0.68 28.71
C VAL A 5 26.17 1.71 27.86
N THR A 6 26.58 1.88 26.62
CA THR A 6 25.84 2.68 25.63
C THR A 6 24.57 1.93 25.24
N SER A 7 23.41 2.44 25.65
CA SER A 7 22.10 2.04 25.15
C SER A 7 22.04 2.24 23.62
N PRO A 8 21.35 1.37 22.85
CA PRO A 8 21.18 1.58 21.43
C PRO A 8 20.23 2.76 21.23
N GLU A 9 20.75 3.83 20.66
CA GLU A 9 19.96 4.97 20.23
C GLU A 9 18.97 4.53 19.15
N ASN A 10 17.73 4.92 19.39
CA ASN A 10 16.55 4.74 18.56
C ASN A 10 16.81 5.36 17.17
N ALA A 11 17.19 4.55 16.18
CA ALA A 11 17.24 4.99 14.79
C ALA A 11 15.80 5.33 14.37
N ALA A 12 15.47 6.61 14.30
CA ALA A 12 14.13 7.06 13.93
C ALA A 12 13.78 6.49 12.55
N THR A 13 12.80 5.58 12.51
CA THR A 13 12.27 5.01 11.28
C THR A 13 11.83 6.13 10.33
N ARG A 14 12.33 6.11 9.10
CA ARG A 14 11.93 7.06 8.05
C ARG A 14 10.41 6.98 7.86
N THR A 15 9.75 8.12 7.96
CA THR A 15 8.31 8.24 7.69
C THR A 15 8.11 8.84 6.31
N LEU A 16 7.22 8.23 5.52
CA LEU A 16 6.82 8.69 4.20
C LEU A 16 5.47 9.41 4.27
N ALA A 17 5.31 10.44 3.46
CA ALA A 17 4.05 11.13 3.24
C ALA A 17 3.30 10.54 2.03
N GLY A 18 1.98 10.53 2.14
CA GLY A 18 1.07 10.25 1.03
C GLY A 18 -0.17 11.13 1.08
N GLN A 19 -0.84 11.26 -0.05
CA GLN A 19 -2.04 12.08 -0.18
C GLN A 19 -2.95 11.60 -1.30
N CYS A 20 -4.24 11.91 -1.21
CA CYS A 20 -5.15 11.77 -2.34
C CYS A 20 -4.88 12.82 -3.42
N LEU A 21 -5.49 12.65 -4.60
CA LEU A 21 -5.36 13.58 -5.74
C LEU A 21 -5.71 15.03 -5.37
N CYS A 22 -6.81 15.26 -4.65
CA CYS A 22 -7.25 16.61 -4.28
C CYS A 22 -6.58 17.17 -3.02
N GLY A 23 -5.69 16.39 -2.36
CA GLY A 23 -5.02 16.80 -1.13
C GLY A 23 -5.90 16.90 0.11
N ALA A 24 -7.19 16.56 0.02
CA ALA A 24 -8.13 16.59 1.16
C ALA A 24 -7.76 15.56 2.24
N VAL A 25 -7.17 14.43 1.85
CA VAL A 25 -6.64 13.41 2.75
C VAL A 25 -5.13 13.37 2.63
N ARG A 26 -4.44 13.43 3.77
CA ARG A 26 -2.99 13.22 3.91
C ARG A 26 -2.74 12.14 4.94
N TYR A 27 -1.77 11.28 4.67
CA TYR A 27 -1.37 10.22 5.59
C TYR A 27 0.15 10.14 5.69
N THR A 28 0.61 9.53 6.78
CA THR A 28 2.00 9.16 7.00
C THR A 28 2.11 7.66 7.17
N VAL A 29 3.20 7.07 6.71
CA VAL A 29 3.48 5.63 6.87
C VAL A 29 4.96 5.39 7.08
N ALA A 30 5.32 4.44 7.96
CA ALA A 30 6.71 4.02 8.12
C ALA A 30 7.26 3.38 6.82
N ASP A 31 8.49 3.70 6.45
CA ASP A 31 9.22 3.08 5.32
C ASP A 31 9.75 1.68 5.70
N GLU A 32 8.85 0.81 6.13
CA GLU A 32 9.14 -0.53 6.68
C GLU A 32 8.17 -1.58 6.08
N PHE A 33 7.81 -1.42 4.81
CA PHE A 33 6.89 -2.33 4.14
C PHE A 33 7.45 -3.75 4.09
N ALA A 34 6.62 -4.74 4.43
CA ALA A 34 7.00 -6.15 4.42
C ALA A 34 7.06 -6.75 3.00
N TYR A 35 6.27 -6.21 2.06
CA TYR A 35 6.24 -6.66 0.67
C TYR A 35 5.58 -5.61 -0.24
N ALA A 36 5.90 -5.65 -1.53
CA ALA A 36 5.21 -4.86 -2.56
C ALA A 36 4.96 -5.69 -3.82
N LEU A 37 3.79 -5.54 -4.44
CA LEU A 37 3.32 -6.38 -5.55
C LEU A 37 2.46 -5.57 -6.53
N ASN A 38 2.38 -6.05 -7.77
CA ASN A 38 1.46 -5.57 -8.79
C ASN A 38 0.27 -6.54 -8.92
N CYS A 39 -0.93 -6.16 -8.48
CA CYS A 39 -2.12 -7.01 -8.57
C CYS A 39 -2.97 -6.74 -9.79
N HIS A 40 -3.21 -7.78 -10.59
CA HIS A 40 -3.93 -7.72 -11.87
C HIS A 40 -5.39 -8.17 -11.79
N CYS A 41 -5.89 -8.53 -10.59
CA CYS A 41 -7.27 -8.99 -10.45
C CYS A 41 -8.28 -7.91 -10.90
N ALA A 42 -9.47 -8.35 -11.33
CA ALA A 42 -10.48 -7.44 -11.87
C ALA A 42 -10.85 -6.31 -10.90
N ASP A 43 -10.96 -6.61 -9.60
CA ASP A 43 -11.32 -5.60 -8.59
C ASP A 43 -10.21 -4.57 -8.39
N CYS A 44 -8.94 -5.00 -8.37
CA CYS A 44 -7.78 -4.11 -8.32
C CYS A 44 -7.69 -3.19 -9.54
N ARG A 45 -8.06 -3.69 -10.73
CA ARG A 45 -8.15 -2.86 -11.94
C ARG A 45 -9.30 -1.86 -11.85
N ARG A 46 -10.49 -2.31 -11.45
CA ARG A 46 -11.69 -1.46 -11.35
C ARG A 46 -11.55 -0.36 -10.31
N THR A 47 -11.01 -0.68 -9.13
CA THR A 47 -10.87 0.28 -8.02
C THR A 47 -9.84 1.36 -8.32
N THR A 48 -8.79 1.04 -9.10
CA THR A 48 -7.74 2.01 -9.45
C THR A 48 -7.97 2.71 -10.79
N GLY A 49 -8.80 2.13 -11.67
CA GLY A 49 -8.87 2.52 -13.08
C GLY A 49 -7.59 2.20 -13.88
N SER A 50 -6.62 1.50 -13.29
CA SER A 50 -5.33 1.16 -13.91
C SER A 50 -5.31 -0.27 -14.45
N ALA A 51 -4.25 -0.61 -15.20
CA ALA A 51 -3.97 -1.98 -15.66
C ALA A 51 -3.78 -2.97 -14.50
N PHE A 52 -3.35 -2.48 -13.34
CA PHE A 52 -3.13 -3.22 -12.09
C PHE A 52 -3.08 -2.26 -10.91
N LYS A 53 -3.22 -2.80 -9.69
CA LYS A 53 -2.97 -2.06 -8.43
C LYS A 53 -1.53 -2.32 -7.97
N PRO A 54 -0.60 -1.35 -8.07
CA PRO A 54 0.66 -1.41 -7.36
C PRO A 54 0.43 -1.08 -5.88
N PHE A 55 0.86 -1.95 -4.97
CA PHE A 55 0.69 -1.74 -3.54
C PHE A 55 1.86 -2.26 -2.72
N ALA A 56 2.00 -1.75 -1.49
CA ALA A 56 2.92 -2.25 -0.48
C ALA A 56 2.18 -2.58 0.83
N GLY A 57 2.53 -3.71 1.45
CA GLY A 57 1.89 -4.25 2.64
C GLY A 57 2.67 -3.92 3.92
N ILE A 58 1.97 -3.45 4.94
CA ILE A 58 2.54 -3.10 6.26
C ILE A 58 1.49 -3.28 7.37
N GLU A 59 1.92 -3.41 8.62
CA GLU A 59 1.02 -3.42 9.77
C GLU A 59 0.20 -2.12 9.85
N ARG A 60 -1.10 -2.24 10.15
CA ARG A 60 -2.03 -1.10 10.11
C ARG A 60 -1.61 0.05 11.03
N HIS A 61 -1.06 -0.25 12.21
CA HIS A 61 -0.67 0.76 13.19
C HIS A 61 0.52 1.64 12.72
N LYS A 62 1.23 1.25 11.66
CA LYS A 62 2.33 2.04 11.07
C LYS A 62 1.85 3.05 10.03
N LEU A 63 0.56 3.05 9.69
CA LEU A 63 -0.08 4.07 8.85
C LEU A 63 -0.98 4.94 9.73
N ALA A 64 -0.86 6.26 9.58
CA ALA A 64 -1.68 7.22 10.29
C ALA A 64 -2.26 8.27 9.32
N ILE A 65 -3.53 8.62 9.52
CA ILE A 65 -4.17 9.72 8.79
C ILE A 65 -3.77 11.02 9.47
N ALA A 66 -2.96 11.82 8.79
CA ALA A 66 -2.49 13.12 9.30
C ALA A 66 -3.53 14.22 9.12
N GLN A 67 -4.38 14.11 8.08
CA GLN A 67 -5.43 15.08 7.77
C GLN A 67 -6.57 14.40 6.98
N GLY A 68 -7.82 14.81 7.21
CA GLY A 68 -8.95 14.47 6.35
C GLY A 68 -9.68 13.19 6.74
N GLN A 69 -9.74 12.86 8.02
CA GLN A 69 -10.45 11.69 8.55
C GLN A 69 -11.92 11.65 8.10
N ASP A 70 -12.60 12.81 8.10
CA ASP A 70 -14.01 12.93 7.67
C ASP A 70 -14.19 12.78 6.15
N GLU A 71 -13.10 12.86 5.40
CA GLU A 71 -13.08 12.70 3.94
C GLU A 71 -12.80 11.26 3.51
N LEU A 72 -12.65 10.35 4.47
CA LEU A 72 -12.52 8.93 4.18
C LEU A 72 -13.88 8.34 3.77
N LEU A 73 -13.81 7.47 2.78
CA LEU A 73 -14.90 6.61 2.34
C LEU A 73 -14.41 5.17 2.40
N VAL A 74 -15.06 4.34 3.19
CA VAL A 74 -14.79 2.90 3.24
C VAL A 74 -15.77 2.19 2.32
N PHE A 75 -15.24 1.42 1.36
CA PHE A 75 -16.00 0.54 0.49
C PHE A 75 -15.75 -0.92 0.89
N GLY A 76 -16.78 -1.61 1.35
CA GLY A 76 -16.69 -2.92 1.99
C GLY A 76 -16.74 -2.83 3.52
N GLU A 77 -16.28 -3.88 4.20
CA GLU A 77 -16.25 -3.94 5.66
C GLU A 77 -15.08 -3.14 6.25
N GLN A 78 -15.19 -2.67 7.50
CA GLN A 78 -14.15 -1.82 8.10
C GLN A 78 -12.78 -2.52 8.21
N ASP A 79 -12.76 -3.83 8.46
CA ASP A 79 -11.54 -4.61 8.67
C ASP A 79 -11.10 -5.44 7.44
N ALA A 80 -11.78 -5.25 6.30
CA ALA A 80 -11.48 -5.92 5.04
C ALA A 80 -11.76 -5.05 3.78
N GLY A 81 -11.96 -3.74 3.95
CA GLY A 81 -12.45 -2.85 2.91
C GLY A 81 -11.37 -1.97 2.27
N ASN A 82 -11.76 -1.30 1.17
CA ASN A 82 -10.95 -0.28 0.52
C ASN A 82 -11.24 1.10 1.11
N VAL A 83 -10.20 1.86 1.42
CA VAL A 83 -10.31 3.24 1.92
C VAL A 83 -9.95 4.22 0.82
N HIS A 84 -10.94 5.04 0.44
CA HIS A 84 -10.86 6.05 -0.60
C HIS A 84 -10.98 7.45 -0.02
N CYS A 85 -10.51 8.45 -0.77
CA CYS A 85 -10.95 9.82 -0.55
C CYS A 85 -12.35 10.02 -1.16
N ARG A 86 -13.32 10.43 -0.34
CA ARG A 86 -14.70 10.71 -0.76
C ARG A 86 -14.82 11.79 -1.84
N ARG A 87 -13.93 12.79 -1.84
CA ARG A 87 -14.00 13.91 -2.78
C ARG A 87 -13.50 13.58 -4.19
N CYS A 88 -12.40 12.83 -4.29
CA CYS A 88 -11.72 12.60 -5.58
C CYS A 88 -11.64 11.13 -5.98
N GLY A 89 -12.09 10.20 -5.12
CA GLY A 89 -12.12 8.77 -5.40
C GLY A 89 -10.77 8.05 -5.28
N SER A 90 -9.65 8.75 -5.05
CA SER A 90 -8.33 8.11 -4.91
C SER A 90 -8.37 6.97 -3.89
N LEU A 91 -7.97 5.77 -4.31
CA LEU A 91 -7.75 4.64 -3.42
C LEU A 91 -6.46 4.88 -2.63
N LEU A 92 -6.56 5.02 -1.31
CA LEU A 92 -5.43 5.28 -0.43
C LEU A 92 -4.79 3.96 -0.01
N TYR A 93 -5.58 3.08 0.59
CA TYR A 93 -5.13 1.76 1.04
C TYR A 93 -6.32 0.79 1.14
N SER A 94 -6.03 -0.50 1.10
CA SER A 94 -6.98 -1.57 1.46
C SER A 94 -6.65 -2.10 2.84
N VAL A 95 -7.65 -2.36 3.68
CA VAL A 95 -7.50 -3.08 4.95
C VAL A 95 -7.58 -4.57 4.69
N VAL A 96 -6.66 -5.34 5.26
CA VAL A 96 -6.54 -6.79 5.03
C VAL A 96 -6.13 -7.52 6.31
N ARG A 97 -6.24 -8.85 6.31
CA ARG A 97 -5.89 -9.72 7.44
C ARG A 97 -6.62 -9.28 8.72
N ASP A 98 -7.94 -9.18 8.63
CA ASP A 98 -8.83 -8.85 9.75
C ASP A 98 -8.41 -7.57 10.48
N GLY A 99 -8.10 -6.51 9.72
CA GLY A 99 -7.71 -5.22 10.27
C GLY A 99 -6.27 -5.10 10.74
N LEU A 100 -5.45 -6.17 10.68
CA LEU A 100 -4.07 -6.14 11.18
C LEU A 100 -3.07 -5.53 10.19
N PHE A 101 -3.37 -5.60 8.89
CA PHE A 101 -2.50 -5.11 7.83
C PHE A 101 -3.24 -4.14 6.91
N VAL A 102 -2.46 -3.30 6.23
CA VAL A 102 -2.94 -2.47 5.11
C VAL A 102 -2.09 -2.70 3.88
N HIS A 103 -2.72 -2.62 2.72
CA HIS A 103 -2.07 -2.50 1.42
C HIS A 103 -2.13 -1.04 0.98
N VAL A 104 -1.06 -0.29 1.21
CA VAL A 104 -0.93 1.10 0.76
C VAL A 104 -0.82 1.12 -0.76
N THR A 105 -1.67 1.91 -1.41
CA THR A 105 -1.63 2.07 -2.87
C THR A 105 -0.47 2.99 -3.22
N LEU A 106 0.54 2.45 -3.92
CA LEU A 106 1.80 3.16 -4.17
C LEU A 106 1.59 4.46 -4.96
N GLY A 107 0.56 4.53 -5.81
CA GLY A 107 0.24 5.74 -6.58
C GLY A 107 -0.25 6.94 -5.75
N THR A 108 -0.47 6.78 -4.44
CA THR A 108 -0.83 7.90 -3.54
C THR A 108 0.29 8.28 -2.58
N LEU A 109 1.45 7.60 -2.63
CA LEU A 109 2.63 8.05 -1.91
C LEU A 109 3.20 9.28 -2.62
N ALA A 110 3.55 10.29 -1.82
CA ALA A 110 4.22 11.50 -2.31
C ALA A 110 5.75 11.31 -2.29
N ASP A 111 6.26 10.56 -1.31
CA ASP A 111 7.67 10.24 -1.19
C ASP A 111 8.02 8.90 -1.87
N ASP A 112 9.27 8.77 -2.31
CA ASP A 112 9.79 7.51 -2.85
C ASP A 112 10.04 6.49 -1.72
N PRO A 113 9.29 5.37 -1.64
CA PRO A 113 9.52 4.33 -0.64
C PRO A 113 10.83 3.58 -0.92
N SER A 114 11.42 2.95 0.08
CA SER A 114 12.60 2.09 -0.10
C SER A 114 12.30 0.79 -0.86
N ILE A 115 11.05 0.32 -0.80
CA ILE A 115 10.60 -0.93 -1.42
C ILE A 115 10.20 -0.75 -2.90
N ARG A 116 10.30 -1.82 -3.68
CA ARG A 116 9.78 -1.91 -5.06
C ARG A 116 8.90 -3.15 -5.23
N PRO A 117 7.89 -3.13 -6.13
CA PRO A 117 7.14 -4.34 -6.46
C PRO A 117 8.07 -5.47 -6.91
N ARG A 118 7.88 -6.67 -6.35
CA ARG A 118 8.76 -7.82 -6.63
C ARG A 118 8.13 -8.92 -7.48
N ALA A 119 6.84 -8.82 -7.77
CA ALA A 119 6.09 -9.78 -8.58
C ALA A 119 4.75 -9.21 -9.07
N HIS A 120 4.21 -9.86 -10.09
CA HIS A 120 2.86 -9.67 -10.62
C HIS A 120 1.99 -10.83 -10.15
N ILE A 121 0.86 -10.53 -9.50
CA ILE A 121 -0.09 -11.52 -9.00
C ILE A 121 -1.43 -11.40 -9.73
N PHE A 122 -2.17 -12.51 -9.80
CA PHE A 122 -3.44 -12.62 -10.52
C PHE A 122 -3.36 -12.30 -12.03
N VAL A 123 -2.25 -12.66 -12.69
CA VAL A 123 -2.01 -12.30 -14.10
C VAL A 123 -3.01 -12.93 -15.08
N GLY A 124 -3.67 -14.03 -14.69
CA GLY A 124 -4.77 -14.62 -15.48
C GLY A 124 -5.97 -13.68 -15.64
N SER A 125 -6.12 -12.68 -14.77
CA SER A 125 -7.14 -11.63 -14.84
C SER A 125 -6.62 -10.29 -15.38
N LYS A 126 -5.38 -10.24 -15.88
CA LYS A 126 -4.75 -9.03 -16.42
C LYS A 126 -5.59 -8.41 -17.54
N ALA A 127 -5.51 -7.09 -17.66
CA ALA A 127 -6.11 -6.39 -18.79
C ALA A 127 -5.54 -6.92 -20.13
N PRO A 128 -6.40 -7.24 -21.12
CA PRO A 128 -5.94 -7.78 -22.41
C PRO A 128 -5.12 -6.76 -23.20
N TRP A 129 -5.33 -5.46 -22.96
CA TRP A 129 -4.62 -4.35 -23.60
C TRP A 129 -3.31 -3.96 -22.92
N PHE A 130 -2.95 -4.59 -21.79
CA PHE A 130 -1.71 -4.29 -21.07
C PHE A 130 -0.72 -5.44 -21.19
N THR A 131 0.50 -5.18 -21.63
CA THR A 131 1.58 -6.19 -21.67
C THR A 131 2.54 -5.96 -20.50
N ILE A 132 2.85 -7.02 -19.75
CA ILE A 132 3.92 -6.98 -18.73
C ILE A 132 5.25 -7.10 -19.48
N THR A 133 6.12 -6.10 -19.34
CA THR A 133 7.38 -5.99 -20.10
C THR A 133 8.63 -6.10 -19.24
N ASP A 134 8.49 -6.17 -17.91
CA ASP A 134 9.60 -6.46 -17.00
C ASP A 134 9.81 -7.99 -16.83
N ASN A 135 10.85 -8.33 -16.07
CA ASN A 135 11.24 -9.72 -15.78
C ASN A 135 10.79 -10.19 -14.39
N LEU A 136 9.84 -9.49 -13.75
CA LEU A 136 9.37 -9.89 -12.43
C LEU A 136 8.55 -11.19 -12.53
N PRO A 137 8.62 -12.07 -11.51
CA PRO A 137 7.79 -13.27 -11.43
C PRO A 137 6.30 -12.95 -11.62
N GLN A 138 5.60 -13.83 -12.36
CA GLN A 138 4.18 -13.70 -12.67
C GLN A 138 3.41 -14.91 -12.13
N TYR A 139 2.42 -14.66 -11.28
CA TYR A 139 1.61 -15.69 -10.62
C TYR A 139 0.14 -15.59 -11.02
N ALA A 140 -0.49 -16.75 -11.24
CA ALA A 140 -1.92 -16.83 -11.56
C ALA A 140 -2.83 -16.45 -10.37
N GLY A 141 -2.33 -16.61 -9.14
CA GLY A 141 -3.00 -16.26 -7.89
C GLY A 141 -2.10 -15.42 -6.98
N HIS A 142 -2.20 -15.63 -5.67
CA HIS A 142 -1.25 -15.09 -4.70
C HIS A 142 0.16 -15.61 -5.00
N ALA A 143 1.19 -14.80 -4.71
CA ALA A 143 2.55 -15.29 -4.69
C ALA A 143 2.70 -16.21 -3.48
N ASP A 144 3.18 -17.43 -3.69
CA ASP A 144 3.47 -18.35 -2.58
C ASP A 144 4.45 -17.67 -1.61
N ALA A 145 4.16 -17.76 -0.32
CA ALA A 145 5.11 -17.38 0.71
C ALA A 145 6.21 -18.44 0.72
N GLY A 146 7.23 -18.24 -0.12
CA GLY A 146 8.52 -18.90 0.05
C GLY A 146 9.15 -18.51 1.37
#